data_AF-A0A4D4MT62-F1
#
_entry.id   AF-A0A4D4MT62-F1
#
_cell.length_a   1.000
_cell.length_b   1.000
_cell.length_c   1.000
_cell.angle_alpha   90.00
_cell.angle_beta   90.00
_cell.angle_gamma   90.00
#
_symmetry.space_group_name_H-M   'P 1'
#
loop_
_entity.id
_entity.type
_entity.pdbx_description
1 polymer ?
#
loop_
_entity_poly.entity_id
_entity_poly.type
_entity_poly.pdbx_seq_one_letter_code
_entity_poly.pdbx_strand_id
1 'polypeptide(L)'
;MRAGVAGGVLSTLAVAGAAGAANAAEPVTQTVELPTLTADLATQVAQSADATQQAAANYELQAERDAAAAKAAKQAKSDLADAKKKAEATKKAEAARRAAAERAASRSAERATLSASASASTGTSTSTSTSTATGSAAAVIAFVKAQIGDAYVSGGTGPNSWDCSGLVQAAFKQVGVSLPRVSQDQSTAGTQVSLSNLQPGDILYWGGAGSAYHVGVYVGDGMFVGAQNPSTGVVEKPLSYDPPTGAVRVL
;
A
#
# COMPACT_ATOMS: atom_id res chain seq x y z
N MET A 1 -34.45 -2.19 15.10
CA MET A 1 -35.14 -1.00 15.63
C MET A 1 -34.39 -0.47 16.85
N ARG A 2 -33.83 0.75 16.80
CA ARG A 2 -33.66 1.69 17.93
C ARG A 2 -32.95 2.99 17.47
N ALA A 3 -33.65 4.12 17.69
CA ALA A 3 -33.27 5.52 17.98
C ALA A 3 -32.07 6.14 17.23
N GLY A 4 -32.22 7.26 16.49
CA GLY A 4 -32.46 8.65 16.95
C GLY A 4 -31.26 9.48 16.43
N VAL A 5 -31.29 10.74 15.98
CA VAL A 5 -32.02 11.95 16.38
C VAL A 5 -31.98 12.91 15.18
N ALA A 6 -33.13 13.47 14.81
CA ALA A 6 -33.23 14.60 13.89
C ALA A 6 -33.08 15.90 14.69
N GLY A 7 -32.03 16.67 14.39
CA GLY A 7 -31.79 17.99 14.99
C GLY A 7 -31.86 19.06 13.90
N GLY A 8 -33.07 19.53 13.61
CA GLY A 8 -33.28 20.74 12.81
C GLY A 8 -33.26 21.97 13.73
N VAL A 9 -32.33 22.89 13.50
CA VAL A 9 -32.29 24.17 14.21
C VAL A 9 -33.21 25.16 13.48
N LEU A 10 -34.37 25.41 14.08
CA LEU A 10 -35.23 26.55 13.78
C LEU A 10 -34.51 27.84 14.22
N SER A 11 -34.26 28.75 13.29
CA SER A 11 -33.94 30.15 13.63
C SER A 11 -35.03 31.05 13.07
N THR A 12 -35.99 31.36 13.92
CA THR A 12 -37.00 32.40 13.72
C THR A 12 -36.31 33.77 13.81
N LEU A 13 -36.14 34.45 12.69
CA LEU A 13 -35.74 35.85 12.69
C LEU A 13 -37.00 36.72 12.70
N ALA A 14 -37.26 37.36 13.84
CA ALA A 14 -38.32 38.33 14.02
C ALA A 14 -38.02 39.60 13.21
N VAL A 15 -38.92 39.97 12.31
CA VAL A 15 -38.89 41.26 11.62
C VAL A 15 -39.58 42.30 12.50
N ALA A 16 -38.80 43.25 13.03
CA ALA A 16 -39.33 44.38 13.79
C ALA A 16 -39.87 45.43 12.81
N GLY A 17 -41.19 45.55 12.71
CA GLY A 17 -41.85 46.64 12.01
C GLY A 17 -41.90 47.90 12.88
N ALA A 18 -41.19 48.95 12.49
CA ALA A 18 -41.33 50.26 13.09
C ALA A 18 -42.45 51.04 12.36
N ALA A 19 -43.62 51.13 12.99
CA ALA A 19 -44.67 52.08 12.62
C ALA A 19 -44.43 53.40 13.39
N GLY A 20 -44.22 54.49 12.66
CA GLY A 20 -44.13 55.86 13.20
C GLY A 20 -45.28 56.72 12.68
N ALA A 21 -45.96 57.42 13.60
CA ALA A 21 -47.28 58.02 13.47
C ALA A 21 -47.39 59.31 12.63
N ALA A 22 -48.63 59.60 12.25
CA ALA A 22 -49.11 60.72 11.44
C ALA A 22 -48.89 62.12 12.05
N ASN A 23 -48.78 63.13 11.18
CA ASN A 23 -49.27 64.49 11.43
C ASN A 23 -49.80 65.10 10.11
N ALA A 24 -50.94 65.78 10.21
CA ALA A 24 -51.70 66.36 9.11
C ALA A 24 -51.32 67.83 8.84
N ALA A 25 -51.27 68.24 7.57
CA ALA A 25 -51.59 69.60 7.08
C ALA A 25 -51.52 69.67 5.52
N GLU A 26 -52.70 69.84 4.89
CA GLU A 26 -53.11 70.58 3.67
C GLU A 26 -52.20 70.73 2.40
N PRO A 27 -52.80 70.87 1.19
CA PRO A 27 -52.27 70.29 -0.05
C PRO A 27 -51.42 71.26 -0.87
N VAL A 28 -50.16 70.88 -1.13
CA VAL A 28 -49.34 71.45 -2.20
C VAL A 28 -49.31 70.45 -3.36
N THR A 29 -49.96 70.79 -4.46
CA THR A 29 -49.88 70.07 -5.73
C THR A 29 -48.45 70.14 -6.28
N GLN A 30 -47.65 69.13 -5.95
CA GLN A 30 -46.50 68.70 -6.74
C GLN A 30 -46.83 67.32 -7.30
N THR A 31 -47.20 67.27 -8.57
CA THR A 31 -47.30 66.03 -9.34
C THR A 31 -45.87 65.54 -9.60
N VAL A 32 -45.22 64.98 -8.59
CA VAL A 32 -44.02 64.16 -8.77
C VAL A 32 -44.52 62.79 -9.18
N GLU A 33 -44.22 62.39 -10.42
CA GLU A 33 -44.48 61.04 -10.89
C GLU A 33 -43.77 60.04 -9.97
N LEU A 34 -44.55 59.30 -9.18
CA LEU A 34 -44.12 58.20 -8.32
C LEU A 34 -44.20 56.78 -8.94
N PRO A 35 -43.86 56.51 -10.23
CA PRO A 35 -43.84 55.13 -10.72
C PRO A 35 -42.43 54.64 -11.11
N THR A 36 -41.50 54.54 -10.15
CA THR A 36 -40.23 53.78 -10.38
C THR A 36 -39.62 53.23 -9.08
N LEU A 37 -39.84 53.89 -7.94
CA LEU A 37 -39.27 53.49 -6.64
C LEU A 37 -39.71 52.10 -6.16
N THR A 38 -40.91 51.64 -6.51
CA THR A 38 -41.45 50.34 -6.06
C THR A 38 -40.89 49.14 -6.83
N ALA A 39 -40.63 49.30 -8.14
CA ALA A 39 -40.04 48.24 -8.96
C ALA A 39 -38.56 48.03 -8.60
N ASP A 40 -37.81 49.13 -8.40
CA ASP A 40 -36.40 49.09 -8.00
C ASP A 40 -36.23 48.45 -6.62
N LEU A 41 -37.11 48.78 -5.66
CA LEU A 41 -37.13 48.15 -4.34
C LEU A 41 -37.43 46.64 -4.42
N ALA A 42 -38.38 46.21 -5.27
CA ALA A 42 -38.68 44.80 -5.44
C ALA A 42 -37.49 44.02 -6.03
N THR A 43 -36.79 44.59 -7.02
CA THR A 43 -35.56 44.02 -7.58
C THR A 43 -34.44 43.97 -6.54
N GLN A 44 -34.26 45.02 -5.75
CA GLN A 44 -33.25 45.09 -4.71
C GLN A 44 -33.52 44.07 -3.58
N VAL A 45 -34.79 43.88 -3.20
CA VAL A 45 -35.20 42.84 -2.25
C VAL A 45 -34.92 41.44 -2.82
N ALA A 46 -35.26 41.17 -4.08
CA ALA A 46 -34.97 39.88 -4.71
C ALA A 46 -33.45 39.59 -4.78
N GLN A 47 -32.65 40.57 -5.20
CA GLN A 47 -31.19 40.45 -5.22
C GLN A 47 -30.60 40.22 -3.82
N SER A 48 -31.16 40.87 -2.79
CA SER A 48 -30.73 40.66 -1.40
C SER A 48 -31.09 39.26 -0.88
N ALA A 49 -32.23 38.72 -1.30
CA ALA A 49 -32.65 37.36 -0.97
C ALA A 49 -31.73 36.32 -1.64
N ASP A 50 -31.42 36.50 -2.94
CA ASP A 50 -30.50 35.63 -3.68
C ASP A 50 -29.09 35.68 -3.08
N ALA A 51 -28.59 36.87 -2.73
CA ALA A 51 -27.29 37.02 -2.08
C ALA A 51 -27.25 36.31 -0.72
N THR A 52 -28.34 36.37 0.04
CA THR A 52 -28.46 35.68 1.33
C THR A 52 -28.51 34.15 1.16
N GLN A 53 -29.23 33.66 0.15
CA GLN A 53 -29.29 32.23 -0.17
C GLN A 53 -27.93 31.69 -0.63
N GLN A 54 -27.21 32.43 -1.47
CA GLN A 54 -25.86 32.06 -1.88
C GLN A 54 -24.87 32.07 -0.72
N ALA A 55 -24.96 33.06 0.17
CA ALA A 55 -24.15 33.09 1.38
C ALA A 55 -24.43 31.87 2.27
N ALA A 56 -25.71 31.51 2.47
CA ALA A 56 -26.09 30.31 3.24
C ALA A 56 -25.52 29.02 2.63
N ALA A 57 -25.66 28.82 1.32
CA ALA A 57 -25.11 27.65 0.63
C ALA A 57 -23.57 27.58 0.71
N ASN A 58 -22.89 28.72 0.63
CA ASN A 58 -21.43 28.78 0.79
C ASN A 58 -20.99 28.43 2.22
N TYR A 59 -21.75 28.85 3.23
CA TYR A 59 -21.47 28.47 4.63
C TYR A 59 -21.69 26.98 4.86
N GLU A 60 -22.74 26.39 4.29
CA GLU A 60 -23.00 24.94 4.38
C GLU A 60 -21.87 24.14 3.71
N LEU A 61 -21.47 24.53 2.49
CA LEU A 61 -20.37 23.89 1.78
C LEU A 61 -19.05 24.02 2.56
N GLN A 62 -18.78 25.19 3.17
CA GLN A 62 -17.58 25.39 3.98
C GLN A 62 -17.59 24.49 5.22
N ALA A 63 -18.73 24.40 5.92
CA ALA A 63 -18.88 23.52 7.08
C ALA A 63 -18.68 22.04 6.72
N GLU A 64 -19.18 21.59 5.58
CA GLU A 64 -18.95 20.22 5.09
C GLU A 64 -17.49 19.96 4.76
N ARG A 65 -16.80 20.91 4.12
CA ARG A 65 -15.37 20.80 3.81
C ARG A 65 -14.52 20.76 5.07
N ASP A 66 -14.84 21.58 6.07
CA ASP A 66 -14.15 21.59 7.35
C ASP A 66 -14.38 20.28 8.12
N ALA A 67 -15.59 19.75 8.11
CA ALA A 67 -15.91 18.46 8.71
C ALA A 67 -15.18 17.30 8.01
N ALA A 68 -15.11 17.31 6.67
CA ALA A 68 -14.36 16.33 5.89
C ALA A 68 -12.86 16.42 6.14
N ALA A 69 -12.30 17.63 6.18
CA ALA A 69 -10.90 17.88 6.49
C ALA A 69 -10.54 17.43 7.92
N ALA A 70 -11.40 17.68 8.90
CA ALA A 70 -11.22 17.23 10.28
C ALA A 70 -11.23 15.70 10.39
N LYS A 71 -12.14 15.02 9.68
CA LYS A 71 -12.17 13.54 9.62
C LYS A 71 -10.91 12.98 8.95
N ALA A 72 -10.50 13.55 7.82
CA ALA A 72 -9.29 13.14 7.11
C ALA A 72 -8.03 13.35 7.97
N ALA A 73 -7.93 14.48 8.68
CA ALA A 73 -6.82 14.76 9.58
C ALA A 73 -6.79 13.80 10.79
N LYS A 74 -7.95 13.42 11.32
CA LYS A 74 -8.05 12.43 12.40
C LYS A 74 -7.60 11.04 11.92
N GLN A 75 -8.05 10.63 10.73
CA GLN A 75 -7.65 9.35 10.13
C GLN A 75 -6.14 9.31 9.86
N ALA A 76 -5.59 10.35 9.22
CA ALA A 76 -4.16 10.45 8.94
C ALA A 76 -3.30 10.41 10.23
N LYS A 77 -3.78 11.02 11.32
CA LYS A 77 -3.11 10.91 12.65
C LYS A 77 -3.16 9.49 13.21
N SER A 78 -4.27 8.77 13.04
CA SER A 78 -4.38 7.36 13.45
C SER A 78 -3.43 6.48 12.63
N ASP A 79 -3.47 6.60 11.31
CA ASP A 79 -2.64 5.82 10.39
C ASP A 79 -1.15 6.07 10.63
N LEU A 80 -0.77 7.32 10.92
CA LEU A 80 0.59 7.69 11.27
C LEU A 80 1.02 7.11 12.63
N ALA A 81 0.12 7.05 13.61
CA ALA A 81 0.39 6.43 14.91
C ALA A 81 0.58 4.91 14.78
N ASP A 82 -0.24 4.23 13.98
CA ASP A 82 -0.13 2.81 13.72
C ASP A 82 1.12 2.46 12.90
N ALA A 83 1.44 3.28 11.89
CA ALA A 83 2.68 3.16 11.13
C ALA A 83 3.93 3.36 12.01
N LYS A 84 3.92 4.34 12.93
CA LYS A 84 5.01 4.55 13.90
C LYS A 84 5.15 3.39 14.88
N LYS A 85 4.05 2.88 15.44
CA LYS A 85 4.08 1.70 16.33
C LYS A 85 4.64 0.48 15.62
N LYS A 86 4.21 0.26 14.37
CA LYS A 86 4.74 -0.83 13.54
C LYS A 86 6.23 -0.64 13.28
N ALA A 87 6.67 0.57 12.93
CA ALA A 87 8.09 0.88 12.71
C ALA A 87 8.96 0.71 13.98
N GLU A 88 8.48 1.13 15.16
CA GLU A 88 9.19 0.91 16.43
C GLU A 88 9.26 -0.56 16.82
N ALA A 89 8.18 -1.33 16.61
CA ALA A 89 8.19 -2.77 16.82
C ALA A 89 9.21 -3.46 15.89
N THR A 90 9.28 -3.05 14.62
CA THR A 90 10.27 -3.57 13.67
C THR A 90 11.69 -3.21 14.10
N LYS A 91 11.97 -1.96 14.50
CA LYS A 91 13.29 -1.54 14.99
C LYS A 91 13.73 -2.29 16.25
N LYS A 92 12.81 -2.52 17.20
CA LYS A 92 13.12 -3.25 18.43
C LYS A 92 13.38 -4.74 18.16
N ALA A 93 12.62 -5.34 17.24
CA ALA A 93 12.88 -6.70 16.77
C ALA A 93 14.21 -6.81 16.01
N GLU A 94 14.54 -5.83 15.17
CA GLU A 94 15.78 -5.76 14.41
C GLU A 94 17.02 -5.63 15.31
N ALA A 95 16.97 -4.79 16.34
CA ALA A 95 18.06 -4.66 17.32
C ALA A 95 18.30 -5.96 18.10
N ALA A 96 17.23 -6.65 18.52
CA ALA A 96 17.34 -7.95 19.19
C ALA A 96 17.89 -9.04 18.25
N ARG A 97 17.57 -8.96 16.95
CA ARG A 97 18.03 -9.93 15.94
C ARG A 97 19.47 -9.68 15.50
N ARG A 98 19.93 -8.43 15.40
CA ARG A 98 21.35 -8.10 15.17
C ARG A 98 22.23 -8.69 16.26
N ALA A 99 21.83 -8.56 17.52
CA ALA A 99 22.55 -9.18 18.65
C ALA A 99 22.55 -10.73 18.59
N ALA A 100 21.51 -11.35 18.01
CA ALA A 100 21.47 -12.80 17.81
C ALA A 100 22.30 -13.26 16.60
N ALA A 101 22.34 -12.49 15.52
CA ALA A 101 23.15 -12.77 14.32
C ALA A 101 24.65 -12.68 14.62
N GLU A 102 25.06 -11.70 15.44
CA GLU A 102 26.45 -11.55 15.89
C GLU A 102 26.90 -12.76 16.72
N ARG A 103 26.01 -13.31 17.57
CA ARG A 103 26.25 -14.55 18.32
C ARG A 103 26.29 -15.80 17.44
N ALA A 104 25.54 -15.84 16.35
CA ALA A 104 25.55 -16.95 15.41
C ALA A 104 26.81 -16.96 14.54
N ALA A 105 27.27 -15.78 14.09
CA ALA A 105 28.51 -15.62 13.34
C ALA A 105 29.73 -16.17 14.11
N SER A 106 29.81 -15.94 15.43
CA SER A 106 30.86 -16.52 16.28
C SER A 106 30.81 -18.05 16.35
N ARG A 107 29.63 -18.67 16.26
CA ARG A 107 29.48 -20.15 16.28
C ARG A 107 29.77 -20.80 14.94
N SER A 108 29.56 -20.08 13.83
CA SER A 108 29.85 -20.57 12.48
C SER A 108 31.35 -20.65 12.20
N ALA A 109 32.14 -19.73 12.76
CA ALA A 109 33.61 -19.80 12.71
C ALA A 109 34.16 -21.08 13.36
N GLU A 110 33.52 -21.55 14.45
CA GLU A 110 33.93 -22.77 15.16
C GLU A 110 33.49 -24.07 14.45
N ARG A 111 32.44 -24.01 13.62
CA ARG A 111 31.97 -25.16 12.83
C ARG A 111 32.78 -25.35 11.53
N ALA A 112 33.30 -24.26 10.97
CA ALA A 112 34.11 -24.29 9.75
C ALA A 112 35.46 -25.01 9.95
N THR A 113 36.05 -24.95 11.16
CA THR A 113 37.29 -25.68 11.48
C THR A 113 37.07 -27.19 11.64
N LEU A 114 35.86 -27.62 12.03
CA LEU A 114 35.51 -29.03 12.20
C LEU A 114 35.10 -29.72 10.89
N SER A 115 34.56 -28.99 9.91
CA SER A 115 34.09 -29.55 8.64
C SER A 115 35.21 -29.83 7.62
N ALA A 116 36.40 -29.25 7.79
CA ALA A 116 37.54 -29.47 6.91
C ALA A 116 38.17 -30.89 7.05
N SER A 117 37.85 -31.63 8.11
CA SER A 117 38.35 -33.01 8.32
C SER A 117 37.43 -34.11 7.79
N ALA A 118 36.23 -33.80 7.29
CA ALA A 118 35.22 -34.82 6.95
C ALA A 118 35.02 -35.10 5.45
N SER A 119 35.50 -34.23 4.54
CA SER A 119 35.34 -34.42 3.09
C SER A 119 36.49 -35.22 2.47
N ALA A 120 36.56 -36.50 2.83
CA ALA A 120 37.30 -37.50 2.08
C ALA A 120 36.62 -38.86 2.25
N SER A 121 35.41 -39.03 1.69
CA SER A 121 34.92 -40.33 1.19
C SER A 121 33.51 -40.24 0.59
N THR A 122 33.38 -40.96 -0.53
CA THR A 122 32.17 -41.58 -1.08
C THR A 122 31.28 -40.72 -1.98
N GLY A 123 31.46 -40.93 -3.29
CA GLY A 123 30.41 -40.72 -4.28
C GLY A 123 29.47 -41.92 -4.35
N THR A 124 28.28 -41.70 -4.93
CA THR A 124 27.54 -42.64 -5.79
C THR A 124 26.34 -41.91 -6.40
N SER A 125 26.17 -42.11 -7.70
CA SER A 125 25.16 -41.53 -8.58
C SER A 125 23.73 -42.02 -8.30
N THR A 126 22.74 -41.17 -8.57
CA THR A 126 21.41 -41.60 -9.04
C THR A 126 20.86 -40.54 -9.98
N SER A 127 20.72 -40.91 -11.25
CA SER A 127 20.17 -40.09 -12.32
C SER A 127 18.65 -40.04 -12.21
N THR A 128 18.10 -38.88 -11.88
CA THR A 128 16.77 -38.44 -12.33
C THR A 128 17.05 -37.32 -13.32
N SER A 129 16.44 -37.36 -14.50
CA SER A 129 16.58 -36.33 -15.53
C SER A 129 15.98 -35.01 -15.04
N THR A 130 16.75 -34.31 -14.21
CA THR A 130 16.56 -32.92 -13.82
C THR A 130 16.91 -32.07 -15.02
N SER A 131 15.98 -31.25 -15.49
CA SER A 131 16.26 -30.16 -16.41
C SER A 131 17.14 -29.14 -15.68
N THR A 132 18.44 -29.42 -15.60
CA THR A 132 19.41 -28.51 -15.02
C THR A 132 19.32 -27.18 -15.76
N ALA A 133 19.01 -26.11 -15.02
CA ALA A 133 18.98 -24.77 -15.58
C ALA A 133 20.33 -24.45 -16.22
N THR A 134 20.32 -23.87 -17.43
CA THR A 134 21.52 -23.38 -18.11
C THR A 134 21.38 -21.89 -18.41
N GLY A 135 22.49 -21.22 -18.72
CA GLY A 135 22.48 -19.80 -19.09
C GLY A 135 21.89 -18.89 -18.00
N SER A 136 21.02 -17.96 -18.42
CA SER A 136 20.42 -16.95 -17.53
C SER A 136 19.65 -17.55 -16.35
N ALA A 137 18.92 -18.64 -16.55
CA ALA A 137 18.16 -19.28 -15.48
C ALA A 137 19.09 -19.80 -14.37
N ALA A 138 20.24 -20.37 -14.73
CA ALA A 138 21.23 -20.84 -13.77
C ALA A 138 21.80 -19.68 -12.92
N ALA A 139 22.04 -18.52 -13.52
CA ALA A 139 22.53 -17.34 -12.81
C ALA A 139 21.50 -16.76 -11.83
N VAL A 140 20.22 -16.71 -12.24
CA VAL A 140 19.11 -16.30 -11.35
C VAL A 140 19.00 -17.26 -10.16
N ILE A 141 19.04 -18.57 -10.40
CA ILE A 141 18.94 -19.60 -9.36
C ILE A 141 20.15 -19.54 -8.42
N ALA A 142 21.36 -19.40 -8.96
CA ALA A 142 22.58 -19.28 -8.16
C ALA A 142 22.50 -18.05 -7.23
N PHE A 143 21.99 -16.92 -7.74
CA PHE A 143 21.80 -15.72 -6.93
C PHE A 143 20.83 -15.94 -5.78
N VAL A 144 19.61 -16.44 -6.03
CA VAL A 144 18.64 -16.63 -4.94
C VAL A 144 19.11 -17.66 -3.92
N LYS A 145 19.81 -18.71 -4.35
CA LYS A 145 20.39 -19.72 -3.45
C LYS A 145 21.49 -19.15 -2.57
N ALA A 146 22.29 -18.21 -3.08
CA ALA A 146 23.32 -17.54 -2.29
C ALA A 146 22.76 -16.72 -1.13
N GLN A 147 21.50 -16.27 -1.23
CA GLN A 147 20.84 -15.47 -0.19
C GLN A 147 20.08 -16.32 0.85
N ILE A 148 20.11 -17.65 0.75
CA ILE A 148 19.44 -18.49 1.75
C ILE A 148 20.05 -18.22 3.14
N GLY A 149 19.18 -17.92 4.10
CA GLY A 149 19.56 -17.51 5.45
C GLY A 149 19.52 -16.01 5.69
N ASP A 150 19.46 -15.19 4.64
CA ASP A 150 19.31 -13.73 4.78
C ASP A 150 17.99 -13.36 5.44
N ALA A 151 17.98 -12.19 6.11
CA ALA A 151 16.81 -11.71 6.80
C ALA A 151 15.72 -11.26 5.82
N TYR A 152 14.45 -11.45 6.20
CA TYR A 152 13.36 -10.77 5.54
C TYR A 152 13.14 -9.39 6.17
N VAL A 153 13.09 -8.35 5.34
CA VAL A 153 12.72 -6.99 5.74
C VAL A 153 11.76 -6.44 4.70
N SER A 154 10.58 -5.98 5.12
CA SER A 154 9.61 -5.35 4.22
C SER A 154 10.25 -4.14 3.54
N GLY A 155 10.22 -4.09 2.21
CA GLY A 155 10.92 -3.07 1.43
C GLY A 155 12.39 -3.39 1.12
N GLY A 156 12.95 -4.48 1.65
CA GLY A 156 14.37 -4.84 1.53
C GLY A 156 14.80 -5.18 0.11
N THR A 157 15.95 -4.65 -0.31
CA THR A 157 16.52 -4.84 -1.66
C THR A 157 17.98 -5.32 -1.62
N GLY A 158 18.38 -5.97 -0.52
CA GLY A 158 19.70 -6.56 -0.35
C GLY A 158 20.79 -5.62 0.19
N PRO A 159 22.04 -6.10 0.23
CA PRO A 159 22.43 -7.48 -0.12
C PRO A 159 22.13 -8.50 0.99
N ASN A 160 21.97 -8.09 2.25
CA ASN A 160 21.85 -9.02 3.40
C ASN A 160 20.41 -9.12 3.97
N SER A 161 19.46 -8.44 3.34
CA SER A 161 18.06 -8.46 3.74
C SER A 161 17.15 -8.15 2.57
N TRP A 162 16.09 -8.93 2.42
CA TRP A 162 15.24 -8.92 1.24
C TRP A 162 13.77 -8.88 1.62
N ASP A 163 12.92 -8.26 0.80
CA ASP A 163 11.54 -8.73 0.70
C ASP A 163 11.39 -9.64 -0.53
N CYS A 164 10.20 -10.19 -0.70
CA CYS A 164 9.91 -11.19 -1.73
C CYS A 164 10.24 -10.68 -3.13
N SER A 165 9.66 -9.54 -3.51
CA SER A 165 9.83 -8.94 -4.83
C SER A 165 11.21 -8.32 -5.03
N GLY A 166 11.86 -7.83 -3.96
CA GLY A 166 13.23 -7.31 -3.99
C GLY A 166 14.27 -8.40 -4.25
N LEU A 167 14.10 -9.60 -3.66
CA LEU A 167 14.96 -10.75 -3.94
C LEU A 167 14.86 -11.17 -5.42
N VAL A 168 13.63 -11.35 -5.91
CA VAL A 168 13.37 -11.75 -7.31
C VAL A 168 13.91 -10.68 -8.28
N GLN A 169 13.64 -9.41 -8.02
CA GLN A 169 14.16 -8.30 -8.83
C GLN A 169 15.70 -8.31 -8.90
N ALA A 170 16.39 -8.49 -7.78
CA ALA A 170 17.85 -8.52 -7.76
C ALA A 170 18.44 -9.76 -8.45
N ALA A 171 17.75 -10.90 -8.40
CA ALA A 171 18.16 -12.11 -9.10
C ALA A 171 18.10 -11.94 -10.61
N PHE A 172 16.99 -11.42 -11.14
CA PHE A 172 16.82 -11.17 -12.58
C PHE A 172 17.72 -10.03 -13.10
N LYS A 173 18.07 -9.07 -12.24
CA LYS A 173 19.05 -8.03 -12.57
C LYS A 173 20.43 -8.61 -12.89
N GLN A 174 20.81 -9.77 -12.33
CA GLN A 174 22.09 -10.43 -12.63
C GLN A 174 22.22 -10.81 -14.11
N VAL A 175 21.09 -10.99 -14.79
CA VAL A 175 21.02 -11.39 -16.20
C VAL A 175 20.49 -10.25 -17.09
N GLY A 176 20.52 -9.01 -16.60
CA GLY A 176 20.12 -7.82 -17.35
C GLY A 176 18.62 -7.61 -17.48
N VAL A 177 17.79 -8.42 -16.81
CA VAL A 177 16.33 -8.27 -16.84
C VAL A 177 15.87 -7.32 -15.74
N SER A 178 15.19 -6.24 -16.12
CA SER A 178 14.62 -5.29 -15.18
C SER A 178 13.19 -5.67 -14.84
N LEU A 179 12.94 -6.07 -13.59
CA LEU A 179 11.61 -6.37 -13.09
C LEU A 179 11.00 -5.17 -12.33
N PRO A 180 9.66 -5.03 -12.33
CA PRO A 180 8.97 -4.11 -11.44
C PRO A 180 9.30 -4.34 -9.97
N ARG A 181 9.16 -3.32 -9.11
CA ARG A 181 9.53 -3.43 -7.69
C ARG A 181 8.57 -4.27 -6.85
N VAL A 182 7.30 -4.35 -7.25
CA VAL A 182 6.24 -4.94 -6.42
C VAL A 182 5.77 -6.29 -6.99
N SER A 183 5.30 -7.18 -6.11
CA SER A 183 4.89 -8.54 -6.46
C SER A 183 3.72 -8.58 -7.44
N GLN A 184 2.79 -7.63 -7.33
CA GLN A 184 1.63 -7.49 -8.20
C GLN A 184 2.06 -7.41 -9.67
N ASP A 185 2.95 -6.47 -9.98
CA ASP A 185 3.43 -6.24 -11.33
C ASP A 185 4.35 -7.38 -11.81
N GLN A 186 5.17 -7.93 -10.91
CA GLN A 186 6.01 -9.09 -11.23
C GLN A 186 5.19 -10.32 -11.63
N SER A 187 4.02 -10.53 -11.04
CA SER A 187 3.11 -11.64 -11.37
C SER A 187 2.53 -11.58 -12.79
N THR A 188 2.75 -10.49 -13.52
CA THR A 188 2.30 -10.29 -14.90
C THR A 188 3.43 -9.85 -15.84
N ALA A 189 4.68 -9.84 -15.38
CA ALA A 189 5.82 -9.28 -16.12
C ALA A 189 6.28 -10.14 -17.33
N GLY A 190 5.75 -11.35 -17.47
CA GLY A 190 6.16 -12.30 -18.50
C GLY A 190 5.00 -13.15 -19.01
N THR A 191 5.31 -14.28 -19.65
CA THR A 191 4.30 -15.22 -20.14
C THR A 191 3.79 -16.08 -18.99
N GLN A 192 2.47 -16.19 -18.88
CA GLN A 192 1.84 -17.03 -17.86
C GLN A 192 2.15 -18.52 -18.10
N VAL A 193 2.54 -19.22 -17.04
CA VAL A 193 2.89 -20.64 -17.06
C VAL A 193 1.96 -21.42 -16.14
N SER A 194 1.50 -22.59 -16.60
CA SER A 194 0.76 -23.52 -15.74
C SER A 194 1.72 -24.19 -14.75
N LEU A 195 1.27 -24.46 -13.53
CA LEU A 195 2.11 -25.09 -12.50
C LEU A 195 2.63 -26.49 -12.89
N SER A 196 2.00 -27.14 -13.87
CA SER A 196 2.47 -28.41 -14.45
C SER A 196 3.64 -28.25 -15.42
N ASN A 197 3.90 -27.03 -15.92
CA ASN A 197 4.90 -26.71 -16.95
C ASN A 197 6.01 -25.80 -16.41
N LEU A 198 6.22 -25.81 -15.09
CA LEU A 198 7.26 -25.03 -14.43
C LEU A 198 8.65 -25.42 -14.93
N GLN A 199 9.46 -24.41 -15.19
CA GLN A 199 10.88 -24.53 -15.51
C GLN A 199 11.71 -23.76 -14.50
N PRO A 200 12.88 -24.29 -14.08
CA PRO A 200 13.76 -23.56 -13.19
C PRO A 200 14.04 -22.14 -13.70
N GLY A 201 13.86 -21.14 -12.83
CA GLY A 201 13.92 -19.72 -13.18
C GLY A 201 12.55 -19.06 -13.35
N ASP A 202 11.45 -19.81 -13.42
CA ASP A 202 10.11 -19.23 -13.41
C ASP A 202 9.83 -18.47 -12.10
N ILE A 203 9.14 -17.34 -12.20
CA ILE A 203 8.68 -16.57 -11.05
C ILE A 203 7.35 -17.17 -10.60
N LEU A 204 7.32 -17.70 -9.38
CA LEU A 204 6.11 -18.15 -8.72
C LEU A 204 5.45 -16.99 -8.01
N TYR A 205 4.12 -16.97 -7.97
CA TYR A 205 3.37 -15.97 -7.22
C TYR A 205 2.23 -16.59 -6.41
N TRP A 206 1.83 -15.89 -5.34
CA TRP A 206 0.67 -16.21 -4.50
C TRP A 206 -0.33 -15.05 -4.49
N GLY A 207 -1.61 -15.38 -4.66
CA GLY A 207 -2.70 -14.42 -4.90
C GLY A 207 -3.20 -14.46 -6.35
N GLY A 208 -3.87 -13.42 -6.81
CA GLY A 208 -4.26 -13.30 -8.22
C GLY A 208 -3.14 -12.71 -9.08
N ALA A 209 -3.10 -13.02 -10.38
CA ALA A 209 -2.26 -12.27 -11.31
C ALA A 209 -2.64 -10.77 -11.27
N GLY A 210 -1.65 -9.89 -11.18
CA GLY A 210 -1.83 -8.44 -10.98
C GLY A 210 -2.24 -8.03 -9.56
N SER A 211 -2.42 -9.00 -8.65
CA SER A 211 -2.80 -8.77 -7.24
C SER A 211 -2.02 -9.68 -6.27
N ALA A 212 -0.90 -10.23 -6.73
CA ALA A 212 -0.07 -11.14 -5.96
C ALA A 212 0.50 -10.43 -4.73
N TYR A 213 0.37 -11.07 -3.56
CA TYR A 213 0.90 -10.57 -2.29
C TYR A 213 2.29 -11.14 -1.97
N HIS A 214 2.72 -12.19 -2.68
CA HIS A 214 4.02 -12.82 -2.50
C HIS A 214 4.55 -13.38 -3.82
N VAL A 215 5.87 -13.45 -3.93
CA VAL A 215 6.61 -13.99 -5.10
C VAL A 215 7.87 -14.73 -4.67
N GLY A 216 8.32 -15.67 -5.50
CA GLY A 216 9.56 -16.43 -5.32
C GLY A 216 10.05 -17.00 -6.65
N VAL A 217 11.19 -17.67 -6.65
CA VAL A 217 11.77 -18.27 -7.86
C VAL A 217 11.69 -19.79 -7.75
N TYR A 218 11.15 -20.45 -8.77
CA TYR A 218 11.21 -21.90 -8.89
C TYR A 218 12.64 -22.34 -9.21
N VAL A 219 13.19 -23.26 -8.42
CA VAL A 219 14.61 -23.68 -8.55
C VAL A 219 14.77 -25.12 -9.05
N GLY A 220 13.68 -25.73 -9.52
CA GLY A 220 13.64 -27.14 -9.95
C GLY A 220 13.19 -28.10 -8.85
N ASP A 221 12.98 -29.36 -9.22
CA ASP A 221 12.69 -30.47 -8.29
C ASP A 221 11.52 -30.24 -7.33
N GLY A 222 10.52 -29.46 -7.75
CA GLY A 222 9.39 -29.12 -6.89
C GLY A 222 9.77 -28.18 -5.72
N MET A 223 10.86 -27.43 -5.86
CA MET A 223 11.39 -26.51 -4.85
C MET A 223 11.34 -25.06 -5.34
N PHE A 224 11.21 -24.13 -4.39
CA PHE A 224 11.32 -22.70 -4.64
C PHE A 224 12.19 -22.02 -3.59
N VAL A 225 12.76 -20.88 -3.96
CA VAL A 225 13.46 -19.97 -3.05
C VAL A 225 12.72 -18.65 -3.00
N GLY A 226 12.48 -18.15 -1.79
CA GLY A 226 11.80 -16.88 -1.56
C GLY A 226 12.13 -16.27 -0.20
N ALA A 227 12.05 -14.94 -0.12
CA ALA A 227 12.11 -14.21 1.14
C ALA A 227 10.72 -14.25 1.79
N GLN A 228 10.48 -15.16 2.74
CA GLN A 228 9.12 -15.53 3.15
C GLN A 228 8.45 -14.52 4.08
N ASN A 229 9.05 -14.26 5.25
CA ASN A 229 8.49 -13.37 6.27
C ASN A 229 9.57 -13.02 7.32
N PRO A 230 9.34 -12.03 8.21
CA PRO A 230 10.33 -11.60 9.19
C PRO A 230 10.88 -12.72 10.07
N SER A 231 10.09 -13.74 10.42
CA SER A 231 10.54 -14.85 11.27
C SER A 231 11.39 -15.87 10.52
N THR A 232 11.12 -16.11 9.23
CA THR A 232 11.75 -17.17 8.44
C THR A 232 12.95 -16.68 7.61
N GLY A 233 12.90 -15.47 7.06
CA GLY A 233 13.93 -14.99 6.13
C GLY A 233 13.85 -15.62 4.73
N VAL A 234 14.98 -15.64 4.02
CA VAL A 234 15.14 -16.31 2.74
C VAL A 234 15.39 -17.79 2.94
N VAL A 235 14.55 -18.63 2.36
CA VAL A 235 14.65 -20.09 2.50
C VAL A 235 14.32 -20.81 1.20
N GLU A 236 14.85 -22.02 1.06
CA GLU A 236 14.41 -22.99 0.07
C GLU A 236 13.34 -23.90 0.69
N LYS A 237 12.21 -24.08 -0.01
CA LYS A 237 11.08 -24.90 0.44
C LYS A 237 10.46 -25.68 -0.71
N PRO A 238 9.85 -26.85 -0.44
CA PRO A 238 9.07 -27.55 -1.44
C PRO A 238 7.80 -26.76 -1.76
N LEU A 239 7.27 -26.88 -2.98
CA LEU A 239 5.99 -26.28 -3.37
C LEU A 239 4.82 -26.74 -2.49
N SER A 240 4.92 -27.92 -1.86
CA SER A 240 3.93 -28.43 -0.91
C SER A 240 3.89 -27.67 0.42
N TYR A 241 4.92 -26.90 0.76
CA TYR A 241 4.94 -26.06 1.97
C TYR A 241 3.91 -24.93 1.88
N ASP A 242 3.85 -24.27 0.72
CA ASP A 242 2.93 -23.17 0.42
C ASP A 242 2.68 -23.16 -1.09
N PRO A 243 1.61 -23.81 -1.58
CA PRO A 243 1.39 -23.96 -3.02
C PRO A 243 1.16 -22.61 -3.71
N PRO A 244 1.96 -22.25 -4.74
CA PRO A 244 1.74 -21.01 -5.48
C PRO A 244 0.42 -21.08 -6.24
N THR A 245 -0.18 -19.92 -6.48
CA THR A 245 -1.43 -19.82 -7.26
C THR A 245 -1.15 -19.77 -8.76
N GLY A 246 0.05 -19.35 -9.17
CA GLY A 246 0.48 -19.39 -10.55
C GLY A 246 1.96 -19.02 -10.72
N ALA A 247 2.40 -18.95 -11.98
CA ALA A 247 3.78 -18.65 -12.33
C ALA A 247 3.87 -17.86 -13.64
N VAL A 248 4.93 -17.07 -13.78
CA VAL A 248 5.30 -16.39 -15.03
C VAL A 248 6.73 -16.71 -15.44
N ARG A 249 6.95 -16.81 -16.74
CA ARG A 249 8.26 -16.98 -17.37
C ARG A 249 8.69 -15.70 -18.03
N VAL A 250 9.89 -15.24 -17.66
CA VAL A 250 10.50 -14.00 -18.16
C VAL A 250 11.77 -14.28 -18.98
N LEU A 251 12.36 -15.48 -18.84
CA LEU A 251 13.54 -15.94 -19.59
C LEU A 251 13.16 -16.71 -20.84
#